data_AF-A0A3N5X5D9-F1
#
_entry.id   AF-A0A3N5X5D9-F1
#
_cell.length_a   1.000
_cell.length_b   1.000
_cell.length_c   1.000
_cell.angle_alpha   90.00
_cell.angle_beta   90.00
_cell.angle_gamma   90.00
#
_symmetry.space_group_name_H-M   'P 1'
#
loop_
_entity.id
_entity.type
_entity.pdbx_description
1 polymer ?
#
loop_
_entity_poly.entity_id
_entity_poly.type
_entity_poly.pdbx_seq_one_letter_code
_entity_poly.pdbx_strand_id
1 'polypeptide(L)'
;MTPTIDAKQFCSLTGYTDPFHRRIAKEGWFPEPIRGKYQAVAAITGMFKYLRQRTDDPIKKKNGELKNDILQHALAVKRRDYIKSTDVQRDLTRAIVAFRTRILTIPDAQAPRLALTNDPHEIKEVLRTEIIDALKDLARHNYATEEPDPAPAKP
;
A
#
# COMPACT_ATOMS: atom_id res chain seq x y z
N MET A 1 -47.98 -28.88 -3.88
CA MET A 1 -47.98 -27.52 -4.45
C MET A 1 -46.59 -26.94 -4.29
N THR A 2 -45.90 -26.63 -5.38
CA THR A 2 -44.63 -25.92 -5.33
C THR A 2 -44.92 -24.45 -4.99
N PRO A 3 -44.38 -23.91 -3.89
CA PRO A 3 -44.63 -22.53 -3.52
C PRO A 3 -44.12 -21.61 -4.64
N THR A 4 -44.94 -20.63 -5.02
CA THR A 4 -44.59 -19.64 -6.04
C THR A 4 -44.51 -18.27 -5.41
N ILE A 5 -43.58 -17.45 -5.92
CA ILE A 5 -43.35 -16.07 -5.48
C ILE A 5 -43.58 -15.16 -6.68
N ASP A 6 -44.23 -14.01 -6.45
CA ASP A 6 -44.42 -13.00 -7.48
C ASP A 6 -43.11 -12.30 -7.84
N ALA A 7 -42.95 -11.86 -9.08
CA ALA A 7 -41.75 -11.17 -9.55
C ALA A 7 -41.37 -9.98 -8.66
N LYS A 8 -42.35 -9.20 -8.19
CA LYS A 8 -42.11 -8.05 -7.31
C LYS A 8 -41.54 -8.46 -5.95
N GLN A 9 -42.08 -9.53 -5.37
CA GLN A 9 -41.60 -10.09 -4.11
C GLN A 9 -40.19 -10.69 -4.28
N PHE A 10 -39.92 -11.36 -5.39
CA PHE A 10 -38.60 -11.91 -5.68
C PHE A 10 -37.55 -10.80 -5.85
N CYS A 11 -37.87 -9.73 -6.56
CA CYS A 11 -37.00 -8.55 -6.68
C CYS A 11 -36.70 -7.89 -5.34
N SER A 12 -37.71 -7.77 -4.48
CA SER A 12 -37.52 -7.24 -3.12
C SER A 12 -36.65 -8.14 -2.25
N LEU A 13 -36.70 -9.47 -2.45
CA LEU A 13 -35.94 -10.45 -1.67
C LEU A 13 -34.47 -10.49 -2.06
N THR A 14 -34.18 -10.40 -3.36
CA THR A 14 -32.81 -10.53 -3.88
C THR A 14 -32.10 -9.19 -4.07
N GLY A 15 -32.85 -8.08 -4.11
CA GLY A 15 -32.31 -6.74 -4.40
C GLY A 15 -31.99 -6.50 -5.89
N TYR A 16 -32.32 -7.44 -6.78
CA TYR A 16 -32.12 -7.33 -8.22
C TYR A 16 -33.42 -7.06 -8.98
N THR A 17 -33.31 -6.60 -10.23
CA THR A 17 -34.45 -6.27 -11.08
C THR A 17 -35.02 -7.50 -11.81
N ASP A 18 -36.30 -7.46 -12.20
CA ASP A 18 -36.96 -8.56 -12.93
C ASP A 18 -36.25 -8.95 -14.25
N PRO A 19 -35.78 -8.00 -15.09
CA PRO A 19 -35.01 -8.33 -16.29
C PRO A 19 -33.74 -9.14 -15.98
N PHE A 20 -33.08 -8.85 -14.86
CA PHE A 20 -31.91 -9.58 -14.42
C PHE A 20 -32.25 -11.03 -14.03
N HIS A 21 -33.33 -11.26 -13.29
CA HIS A 21 -33.80 -12.59 -12.93
C HIS A 21 -34.18 -13.43 -14.16
N ARG A 22 -34.86 -12.82 -15.14
CA ARG A 22 -35.20 -13.51 -16.40
C ARG A 22 -33.97 -13.92 -17.19
N ARG A 23 -32.97 -13.06 -17.26
CA ARG A 23 -31.69 -13.38 -17.93
C ARG A 23 -31.02 -14.59 -17.26
N ILE A 24 -30.96 -14.61 -15.92
CA ILE A 24 -30.34 -15.71 -15.17
C ILE A 24 -31.15 -17.01 -15.27
N ALA A 25 -32.47 -16.91 -15.30
CA ALA A 25 -33.34 -18.06 -15.55
C ALA A 25 -33.07 -18.65 -16.95
N LYS A 26 -32.94 -17.79 -17.97
CA LYS A 26 -32.60 -18.18 -19.34
C LYS A 26 -31.20 -18.79 -19.46
N GLU A 27 -30.26 -18.35 -18.62
CA GLU A 27 -28.93 -18.97 -18.46
C GLU A 27 -28.97 -20.34 -17.78
N GLY A 28 -30.15 -20.81 -17.34
CA GLY A 28 -30.37 -22.16 -16.81
C GLY A 28 -30.15 -22.31 -15.30
N TRP A 29 -30.00 -21.20 -14.56
CA TRP A 29 -29.75 -21.25 -13.11
C TRP A 29 -30.98 -21.62 -12.30
N PHE A 30 -32.18 -21.31 -12.79
CA PHE A 30 -33.46 -21.72 -12.22
C PHE A 30 -34.57 -21.62 -13.29
N PRO A 31 -35.74 -22.25 -13.07
CA PRO A 31 -36.84 -22.27 -14.05
C PRO A 31 -37.35 -20.86 -14.41
N GLU A 32 -37.70 -20.67 -15.69
CA GLU A 32 -38.31 -19.42 -16.16
C GLU A 32 -39.65 -19.13 -15.48
N PRO A 33 -40.00 -17.85 -15.28
CA PRO A 33 -41.23 -17.47 -14.62
C PRO A 33 -42.45 -17.82 -15.47
N ILE A 34 -43.41 -18.54 -14.90
CA ILE A 34 -44.68 -18.86 -15.54
C ILE A 34 -45.70 -17.80 -15.11
N ARG A 35 -46.28 -17.07 -16.09
CA ARG A 35 -47.23 -15.97 -15.83
C ARG A 35 -46.72 -14.94 -14.81
N GLY A 36 -45.42 -14.61 -14.88
CA GLY A 36 -44.78 -13.64 -13.99
C GLY A 36 -44.49 -14.15 -12.58
N LYS A 37 -44.74 -15.44 -12.29
CA LYS A 37 -44.45 -16.05 -10.99
C LYS A 37 -43.27 -17.01 -11.09
N TYR A 38 -42.39 -16.93 -10.11
CA TYR A 38 -41.23 -17.80 -9.97
C TYR A 38 -41.54 -18.95 -9.03
N GLN A 39 -40.95 -20.12 -9.28
CA GLN A 39 -40.95 -21.21 -8.32
C GLN A 39 -40.01 -20.85 -7.16
N ALA A 40 -40.57 -20.59 -5.98
CA ALA A 40 -39.88 -19.98 -4.84
C ALA A 40 -38.58 -20.71 -4.48
N VAL A 41 -38.68 -22.01 -4.22
CA VAL A 41 -37.54 -22.83 -3.78
C VAL A 41 -36.47 -22.92 -4.86
N ALA A 42 -36.86 -23.14 -6.12
CA ALA A 42 -35.92 -23.29 -7.23
C ALA A 42 -35.22 -21.97 -7.56
N ALA A 43 -35.96 -20.85 -7.58
CA ALA A 43 -35.43 -19.53 -7.90
C ALA A 43 -34.46 -19.03 -6.82
N ILE A 44 -34.82 -19.18 -5.53
CA ILE A 44 -33.97 -18.77 -4.42
C ILE A 44 -32.68 -19.62 -4.39
N THR A 45 -32.82 -20.95 -4.53
CA THR A 45 -31.65 -21.85 -4.51
C THR A 45 -30.73 -21.61 -5.71
N GLY A 46 -31.29 -21.44 -6.91
CA GLY A 46 -30.54 -21.11 -8.11
C GLY A 46 -29.81 -19.78 -8.02
N MET A 47 -30.45 -18.77 -7.39
CA MET A 47 -29.85 -17.46 -7.14
C MET A 47 -28.66 -17.54 -6.18
N PHE A 48 -28.76 -18.28 -5.08
CA PHE A 48 -27.63 -18.50 -4.18
C PHE A 48 -26.48 -19.26 -4.86
N LYS A 49 -26.80 -20.25 -5.71
CA LYS A 49 -25.79 -21.00 -6.49
C LYS A 49 -25.04 -20.09 -7.46
N TYR A 50 -25.77 -19.21 -8.15
CA TYR A 50 -25.20 -18.21 -9.05
C TYR A 50 -24.26 -17.24 -8.32
N LEU A 51 -24.67 -16.72 -7.17
CA LEU A 51 -23.87 -15.80 -6.37
C LEU A 51 -22.61 -16.48 -5.81
N ARG A 52 -22.72 -17.74 -5.35
CA ARG A 52 -21.57 -18.51 -4.87
C ARG A 52 -20.54 -18.73 -5.98
N GLN A 53 -20.98 -19.17 -7.16
CA GLN A 53 -20.04 -19.37 -8.29
C GLN A 53 -19.35 -18.08 -8.72
N ARG A 54 -20.05 -16.93 -8.67
CA ARG A 54 -19.45 -15.63 -8.97
C ARG A 54 -18.48 -15.13 -7.91
N THR A 55 -18.61 -15.61 -6.67
CA THR A 55 -17.75 -15.24 -5.54
C THR A 55 -16.53 -16.16 -5.45
N ASP A 56 -16.70 -17.45 -5.78
CA ASP A 56 -15.62 -18.45 -5.84
C ASP A 56 -14.77 -18.36 -7.11
N ASP A 57 -15.06 -17.40 -8.01
CA ASP A 57 -14.25 -17.12 -9.18
C ASP A 57 -12.87 -16.58 -8.74
N PRO A 58 -11.78 -17.37 -8.84
CA PRO A 58 -10.49 -17.06 -8.20
C PRO A 58 -9.90 -15.74 -8.71
N ILE A 59 -10.26 -15.34 -9.93
CA ILE A 59 -9.85 -14.09 -10.56
C ILE A 59 -10.50 -12.88 -9.86
N LYS A 60 -11.76 -12.98 -9.42
CA LYS A 60 -12.45 -11.88 -8.72
C LYS A 60 -12.02 -11.75 -7.26
N LYS A 61 -11.74 -12.86 -6.59
CA LYS A 61 -11.17 -12.85 -5.24
C LYS A 61 -9.80 -12.17 -5.22
N LYS A 62 -8.91 -12.55 -6.14
CA LYS A 62 -7.60 -11.92 -6.33
C LYS A 62 -7.73 -10.43 -6.67
N ASN A 63 -8.65 -10.05 -7.55
CA ASN A 63 -8.89 -8.63 -7.87
C ASN A 63 -9.47 -7.83 -6.69
N GLY A 64 -10.25 -8.45 -5.80
CA GLY A 64 -10.74 -7.83 -4.58
C GLY A 64 -9.63 -7.59 -3.56
N GLU A 65 -8.73 -8.57 -3.40
CA GLU A 65 -7.53 -8.47 -2.57
C GLU A 65 -6.59 -7.36 -3.09
N LEU A 66 -6.27 -7.35 -4.39
CA LEU A 66 -5.46 -6.28 -4.98
C LEU A 66 -6.09 -4.88 -4.82
N LYS A 67 -7.42 -4.76 -4.94
CA LYS A 67 -8.11 -3.48 -4.72
C LYS A 67 -8.05 -3.03 -3.26
N ASN A 68 -8.15 -3.97 -2.32
CA ASN A 68 -7.99 -3.68 -0.91
C ASN A 68 -6.56 -3.25 -0.60
N ASP A 69 -5.55 -3.88 -1.18
CA ASP A 69 -4.14 -3.48 -1.02
C ASP A 69 -3.90 -2.08 -1.56
N ILE A 70 -4.44 -1.76 -2.76
CA ILE A 70 -4.36 -0.40 -3.34
C ILE A 70 -5.06 0.63 -2.43
N LEU A 71 -6.22 0.29 -1.86
CA LEU A 71 -6.95 1.17 -0.94
C LEU A 71 -6.22 1.35 0.39
N GLN A 72 -5.57 0.30 0.92
CA GLN A 72 -4.73 0.38 2.11
C GLN A 72 -3.50 1.25 1.84
N HIS A 73 -2.82 1.06 0.70
CA HIS A 73 -1.73 1.91 0.27
C HIS A 73 -2.18 3.38 0.11
N ALA A 74 -3.34 3.63 -0.49
CA ALA A 74 -3.89 4.98 -0.64
C ALA A 74 -4.27 5.62 0.70
N LEU A 75 -4.79 4.84 1.65
CA LEU A 75 -5.07 5.29 3.02
C LEU A 75 -3.78 5.59 3.79
N ALA A 76 -2.74 4.80 3.60
CA ALA A 76 -1.45 4.98 4.25
C ALA A 76 -0.70 6.21 3.68
N VAL A 77 -0.80 6.47 2.37
CA VAL A 77 -0.35 7.73 1.75
C VAL A 77 -1.08 8.93 2.37
N LYS A 78 -2.39 8.82 2.61
CA LYS A 78 -3.17 9.89 3.28
C LYS A 78 -2.82 10.07 4.75
N ARG A 79 -2.30 9.03 5.43
CA ARG A 79 -1.87 9.09 6.84
C ARG A 79 -0.50 9.74 7.06
N ARG A 80 0.17 10.22 6.01
CA ARG A 80 1.47 10.94 6.07
C ARG A 80 2.64 10.10 6.63
N ASP A 81 2.51 8.77 6.64
CA ASP A 81 3.54 7.83 7.13
C ASP A 81 4.62 7.46 6.08
N TYR A 82 4.51 7.99 4.84
CA TYR A 82 5.42 7.66 3.75
C TYR A 82 6.09 8.91 3.17
N ILE A 83 7.42 8.91 3.15
CA ILE A 83 8.23 9.88 2.42
C ILE A 83 8.30 9.43 0.95
N LYS A 84 8.18 10.36 0.00
CA LYS A 84 8.32 10.01 -1.43
C LYS A 84 9.71 9.40 -1.66
N SER A 85 9.77 8.34 -2.45
CA SER A 85 11.05 7.67 -2.78
C SER A 85 12.07 8.63 -3.41
N THR A 86 11.58 9.64 -4.16
CA THR A 86 12.41 10.71 -4.73
C THR A 86 13.10 11.56 -3.66
N ASP A 87 12.42 11.82 -2.55
CA ASP A 87 12.92 12.68 -1.47
C ASP A 87 13.95 11.89 -0.64
N VAL A 88 13.65 10.62 -0.34
CA VAL A 88 14.61 9.68 0.28
C VAL A 88 15.88 9.57 -0.56
N GLN A 89 15.76 9.40 -1.88
CA GLN A 89 16.91 9.27 -2.77
C GLN A 89 17.73 10.56 -2.83
N ARG A 90 17.09 11.73 -2.88
CA ARG A 90 17.77 13.03 -2.88
C ARG A 90 18.58 13.24 -1.60
N ASP A 91 18.00 12.91 -0.47
CA ASP A 91 18.62 13.16 0.83
C ASP A 91 19.75 12.16 1.10
N LEU A 92 19.57 10.88 0.74
CA LEU A 92 20.66 9.90 0.75
C LEU A 92 21.82 10.31 -0.16
N THR A 93 21.52 10.82 -1.36
CA THR A 93 22.54 11.30 -2.29
C THR A 93 23.32 12.47 -1.69
N ARG A 94 22.63 13.43 -1.07
CA ARG A 94 23.26 14.57 -0.39
C ARG A 94 24.16 14.11 0.76
N ALA A 95 23.66 13.21 1.60
CA ALA A 95 24.38 12.69 2.76
C ALA A 95 25.66 11.92 2.35
N ILE A 96 25.57 11.07 1.32
CA ILE A 96 26.71 10.31 0.79
C ILE A 96 27.75 11.23 0.15
N VAL A 97 27.32 12.25 -0.59
CA VAL A 97 28.25 13.23 -1.20
C VAL A 97 28.99 14.02 -0.11
N ALA A 98 28.29 14.50 0.91
CA ALA A 98 28.90 15.21 2.03
C ALA A 98 29.93 14.34 2.79
N PHE A 99 29.59 13.07 3.03
CA PHE A 99 30.49 12.11 3.66
C PHE A 99 31.74 11.82 2.81
N ARG A 100 31.56 11.61 1.50
CA ARG A 100 32.68 11.41 0.56
C ARG A 100 33.65 12.58 0.59
N THR A 101 33.12 13.81 0.53
CA THR A 101 33.95 15.02 0.60
C THR A 101 34.71 15.07 1.92
N ARG A 102 34.05 14.80 3.05
CA ARG A 102 34.68 14.78 4.38
C ARG A 102 35.84 13.78 4.46
N ILE A 103 35.63 12.54 4.01
CA ILE A 103 36.69 11.50 4.01
C ILE A 103 37.90 11.94 3.20
N LEU A 104 37.68 12.50 2.01
CA LEU A 104 38.78 12.90 1.13
C LEU A 104 39.56 14.10 1.69
N THR A 105 38.93 14.93 2.54
CA THR A 105 39.62 16.06 3.19
C THR A 105 40.40 15.69 4.45
N ILE A 106 40.14 14.53 5.07
CA ILE A 106 40.85 14.10 6.30
C ILE A 106 42.37 13.96 6.06
N PRO A 107 42.85 13.28 4.99
CA PRO A 107 44.29 13.18 4.72
C PRO A 107 44.95 14.54 4.57
N ASP A 108 44.34 15.45 3.81
CA ASP A 108 44.89 16.79 3.56
C ASP A 108 44.96 17.62 4.84
N ALA A 109 43.92 17.55 5.69
CA ALA A 109 43.85 18.27 6.96
C ALA A 109 44.80 17.71 8.02
N GLN A 110 44.97 16.39 8.08
CA GLN A 110 45.79 15.73 9.10
C GLN A 110 47.26 15.58 8.68
N ALA A 111 47.59 15.70 7.39
CA ALA A 111 48.97 15.54 6.89
C ALA A 111 50.01 16.39 7.64
N PRO A 112 49.80 17.69 7.94
CA PRO A 112 50.77 18.50 8.70
C PRO A 112 50.94 18.03 10.15
N ARG A 113 49.86 17.56 10.77
CA ARG A 113 49.84 17.10 12.16
C ARG A 113 50.49 15.73 12.31
N LEU A 114 50.23 14.85 11.36
CA LEU A 114 50.82 13.51 11.28
C LEU A 114 52.31 13.57 10.89
N ALA A 115 52.74 14.57 10.11
CA ALA A 115 54.15 14.79 9.81
C ALA A 115 55.01 15.13 11.04
N LEU A 116 54.40 15.63 12.11
CA LEU A 116 55.06 15.96 13.38
C LEU A 116 54.97 14.84 14.43
N THR A 117 54.20 13.79 14.16
CA THR A 117 53.92 12.70 15.11
C THR A 117 54.63 11.43 14.65
N ASN A 118 55.57 10.93 15.44
CA ASN A 118 56.34 9.71 15.12
C ASN A 118 55.83 8.45 15.82
N ASP A 119 54.81 8.55 16.68
CA ASP A 119 54.18 7.38 17.33
C ASP A 119 53.06 6.80 16.44
N PRO A 120 53.22 5.56 15.93
CA PRO A 120 52.18 4.89 15.13
C PRO A 120 50.85 4.74 15.86
N HIS A 121 50.84 4.66 17.20
CA HIS A 121 49.62 4.52 17.98
C HIS A 121 48.80 5.82 17.97
N GLU A 122 49.46 6.97 18.18
CA GLU A 122 48.81 8.28 18.12
C GLU A 122 48.26 8.60 16.72
N ILE A 123 49.01 8.26 15.66
CA ILE A 123 48.57 8.41 14.27
C ILE A 123 47.25 7.65 14.03
N LYS A 124 47.17 6.40 14.52
CA LYS A 124 46.01 5.55 14.34
C LYS A 124 44.78 6.09 15.09
N GLU A 125 44.97 6.58 16.31
CA GLU A 125 43.87 7.15 17.11
C GLU A 125 43.31 8.44 16.51
N VAL A 126 44.19 9.32 15.98
CA VAL A 126 43.76 10.55 15.29
C VAL A 126 42.92 10.23 14.06
N LEU A 127 43.40 9.32 13.19
CA LEU A 127 42.66 8.91 12.00
C LEU A 127 41.33 8.24 12.35
N ARG A 128 41.32 7.38 13.38
CA ARG A 128 40.12 6.69 13.83
C ARG A 128 39.07 7.67 14.33
N THR A 129 39.48 8.68 15.09
CA THR A 129 38.58 9.71 15.64
C THR A 129 37.93 10.52 14.53
N GLU A 130 38.71 10.98 13.55
CA GLU A 130 38.19 11.75 12.39
C GLU A 130 37.22 10.93 11.53
N ILE A 131 37.49 9.64 11.32
CA ILE A 131 36.58 8.75 10.58
C ILE A 131 35.27 8.55 11.37
N ILE A 132 35.36 8.33 12.69
CA ILE A 132 34.17 8.18 13.54
C ILE A 132 33.34 9.47 13.54
N ASP A 133 33.96 10.63 13.58
CA ASP A 133 33.24 11.90 13.56
C ASP A 133 32.60 12.19 12.20
N ALA A 134 33.27 11.85 11.09
CA ALA A 134 32.66 11.88 9.76
C ALA A 134 31.43 10.95 9.65
N LEU A 135 31.48 9.76 10.26
CA LEU A 135 30.36 8.82 10.32
C LEU A 135 29.22 9.33 11.21
N LYS A 136 29.52 9.99 12.33
CA LYS A 136 28.50 10.61 13.19
C LYS A 136 27.77 11.74 12.46
N ASP A 137 28.49 12.56 11.68
CA ASP A 137 27.86 13.62 10.88
C ASP A 137 26.96 13.08 9.76
N LEU A 138 27.32 11.93 9.17
CA LEU A 138 26.44 11.19 8.27
C LEU A 138 25.18 10.67 9.00
N ALA A 139 25.34 10.15 10.21
CA ALA A 139 24.22 9.67 11.03
C ALA A 139 23.27 10.79 11.50
N ARG A 140 23.76 12.03 11.64
CA ARG A 140 22.92 13.21 11.94
C ARG A 140 22.10 13.70 10.76
N HIS A 141 22.49 13.36 9.53
CA HIS A 141 21.72 13.67 8.33
C HIS A 141 20.53 12.72 8.12
N ASN A 142 20.28 11.80 9.05
CA ASN A 142 19.08 10.98 9.04
C ASN A 142 17.88 11.81 9.53
N TYR A 143 16.93 12.01 8.61
CA TYR A 143 15.57 12.48 8.82
C TYR A 143 15.44 13.65 9.80
N ALA A 144 15.59 14.87 9.25
CA ALA A 144 14.82 16.00 9.76
C ALA A 144 13.34 15.61 9.67
N THR A 145 12.81 15.14 10.80
CA THR A 145 11.37 15.21 11.08
C THR A 145 11.10 16.70 11.21
N GLU A 146 10.93 17.38 10.08
CA GLU A 146 10.18 18.63 10.08
C GLU A 146 8.80 18.25 10.63
N GLU A 147 8.56 18.53 11.91
CA GLU A 147 7.22 18.51 12.48
C GLU A 147 6.33 19.31 11.53
N PRO A 148 5.29 18.70 10.94
CA PRO A 148 4.51 19.38 9.94
C PRO A 148 3.68 20.48 10.62
N ASP A 149 3.91 21.71 10.17
CA ASP A 149 3.07 22.89 10.36
C ASP A 149 1.57 22.51 10.43
N PRO A 150 0.84 22.88 11.50
CA PRO A 150 -0.55 22.51 11.67
C PRO A 150 -1.35 22.91 10.43
N ALA A 151 -1.95 21.90 9.79
CA ALA A 151 -2.72 22.08 8.57
C ALA A 151 -3.78 23.19 8.75
N PRO A 152 -3.96 24.07 7.75
CA PRO A 152 -4.87 25.20 7.87
C PRO A 152 -6.28 24.69 8.17
N ALA A 153 -6.88 25.25 9.23
CA ALA A 153 -8.27 25.02 9.60
C ALA A 153 -9.15 25.25 8.37
N LYS A 154 -9.94 24.23 8.03
CA LYS A 154 -10.87 24.26 6.90
C LYS A 154 -11.94 25.33 7.18
N PRO A 155 -12.31 26.16 6.18
CA PRO A 155 -13.36 27.18 6.33
C PRO A 155 -14.75 26.58 6.54
#